data_AF-A0A125W6P1-F1
#
_entry.id   AF-A0A125W6P1-F1
#
_cell.length_a   1.000
_cell.length_b   1.000
_cell.length_c   1.000
_cell.angle_alpha   90.00
_cell.angle_beta   90.00
_cell.angle_gamma   90.00
#
_symmetry.space_group_name_H-M   'P 1'
#
loop_
_entity.id
_entity.type
_entity.pdbx_description
1 polymer ?
#
loop_
_entity_poly.entity_id
_entity_poly.type
_entity_poly.pdbx_seq_one_letter_code
_entity_poly.pdbx_strand_id
1 'polypeptide(L)'
;MNYDENKGPQQTLFVVPGSGKDVRLFFNSDKTKLEKIRLSVNKLVEIVSNGVLDVEAFLHINSIGLITRTKYKTLVKVQPPFSTIDKDIVDVKINVAETSEIFHKSSKDILSRQYIDYYVDSGQQISHHDLYNLSVKNQFVVDEIKRRKKNDSTSTIARNKK
;
A
#
# COMPACT_ATOMS: atom_id res chain seq x y z
N MET A 1 22.26 -10.27 -24.25
CA MET A 1 21.37 -9.64 -23.26
C MET A 1 19.97 -10.13 -23.60
N ASN A 2 19.45 -11.13 -22.90
CA ASN A 2 18.13 -11.68 -23.21
C ASN A 2 17.07 -10.77 -22.61
N TYR A 3 16.41 -10.01 -23.46
CA TYR A 3 15.16 -9.34 -23.12
C TYR A 3 14.07 -10.40 -23.09
N ASP A 4 13.50 -10.62 -21.91
CA ASP A 4 12.32 -11.47 -21.72
C ASP A 4 11.09 -10.68 -22.19
N GLU A 5 10.64 -10.98 -23.41
CA GLU A 5 9.56 -10.30 -24.14
C GLU A 5 8.19 -10.40 -23.44
N ASN A 6 8.07 -11.22 -22.38
CA ASN A 6 6.85 -11.36 -21.59
C ASN A 6 6.75 -10.41 -20.39
N LYS A 7 7.76 -9.58 -20.14
CA LYS A 7 7.71 -8.55 -19.10
C LYS A 7 7.45 -7.19 -19.74
N GLY A 8 6.18 -6.80 -19.79
CA GLY A 8 5.81 -5.40 -20.01
C GLY A 8 6.58 -4.47 -19.04
N PRO A 9 6.66 -3.16 -19.32
CA PRO A 9 7.47 -2.24 -18.54
C PRO A 9 7.17 -2.38 -17.04
N GLN A 10 8.21 -2.55 -16.23
CA GLN A 10 8.08 -2.69 -14.78
C GLN A 10 7.50 -1.40 -14.20
N GLN A 11 6.21 -1.43 -13.82
CA GLN A 11 5.56 -0.31 -13.17
C GLN A 11 5.71 -0.45 -11.66
N THR A 12 6.73 0.24 -11.13
CA THR A 12 6.99 0.31 -9.70
C THR A 12 6.36 1.55 -9.08
N LEU A 13 5.51 1.36 -8.08
CA LEU A 13 4.95 2.44 -7.28
C LEU A 13 5.71 2.59 -5.96
N PHE A 14 6.28 3.76 -5.70
CA PHE A 14 6.97 4.03 -4.44
C PHE A 14 6.01 4.63 -3.41
N VAL A 15 5.97 4.04 -2.21
CA VAL A 15 5.09 4.50 -1.13
C VAL A 15 5.80 4.51 0.21
N VAL A 16 5.33 5.36 1.12
CA VAL A 16 5.80 5.43 2.51
C VAL A 16 4.72 4.83 3.40
N PRO A 17 4.89 3.59 3.91
CA PRO A 17 3.95 3.01 4.85
C PRO A 17 4.06 3.64 6.25
N GLY A 18 2.96 3.66 7.00
CA GLY A 18 2.94 4.15 8.38
C GLY A 18 2.88 5.69 8.54
N SER A 19 2.88 6.46 7.45
CA SER A 19 2.53 7.89 7.46
C SER A 19 1.00 8.05 7.42
N GLY A 20 0.29 7.58 8.45
CA GLY A 20 -1.17 7.66 8.52
C GLY A 20 -1.92 6.48 7.89
N LYS A 21 -3.19 6.70 7.51
CA LYS A 21 -4.13 5.63 7.10
C LYS A 21 -4.06 5.25 5.62
N ASP A 22 -3.23 5.97 4.87
CA ASP A 22 -3.24 6.00 3.41
C ASP A 22 -2.47 4.85 2.77
N VAL A 23 -1.49 4.28 3.49
CA VAL A 23 -0.73 3.10 3.07
C VAL A 23 -0.66 2.15 4.26
N ARG A 24 -1.30 0.98 4.13
CA ARG A 24 -1.36 -0.03 5.20
C ARG A 24 -0.78 -1.35 4.75
N LEU A 25 -0.03 -1.98 5.64
CA LEU A 25 0.58 -3.29 5.44
C LEU A 25 -0.24 -4.34 6.17
N PHE A 26 -0.60 -5.42 5.48
CA PHE A 26 -1.33 -6.57 6.04
C PHE A 26 -0.43 -7.79 5.98
N PHE A 27 -0.08 -8.28 7.15
CA PHE A 27 0.63 -9.53 7.32
C PHE A 27 -0.36 -10.65 7.67
N ASN A 28 0.05 -11.88 7.40
CA ASN A 28 -0.61 -13.07 7.94
C ASN A 28 -0.63 -13.04 9.49
N SER A 29 -1.42 -13.93 10.08
CA SER A 29 -1.72 -13.92 11.52
C SER A 29 -0.50 -14.04 12.43
N ASP A 30 0.50 -14.82 12.02
CA ASP A 30 1.79 -15.03 12.70
C ASP A 30 2.85 -13.97 12.34
N LYS A 31 2.50 -13.02 11.46
CA LYS A 31 3.37 -11.91 11.03
C LYS A 31 4.65 -12.34 10.31
N THR A 32 4.69 -13.56 9.78
CA THR A 32 5.83 -14.13 9.05
C THR A 32 5.83 -13.76 7.57
N LYS A 33 4.70 -13.29 7.03
CA LYS A 33 4.54 -12.94 5.62
C LYS A 33 3.63 -11.73 5.42
N LEU A 34 4.08 -10.76 4.63
CA LEU A 34 3.26 -9.69 4.08
C LEU A 34 2.37 -10.26 2.98
N GLU A 35 1.05 -10.17 3.16
CA GLU A 35 0.06 -10.72 2.22
C GLU A 35 -0.42 -9.65 1.24
N LYS A 36 -0.61 -8.42 1.72
CA LYS A 36 -1.08 -7.32 0.88
C LYS A 36 -0.73 -5.94 1.40
N ILE A 37 -0.73 -4.99 0.47
CA ILE A 37 -0.54 -3.56 0.71
C ILE A 37 -1.82 -2.84 0.28
N ARG A 38 -2.39 -2.01 1.16
CA ARG A 38 -3.60 -1.25 0.88
C ARG A 38 -3.28 0.22 0.70
N LEU A 39 -3.75 0.80 -0.41
CA LEU A 39 -3.71 2.24 -0.65
C LEU A 39 -5.13 2.82 -0.49
N SER A 40 -5.28 3.89 0.28
CA SER A 40 -6.55 4.63 0.37
C SER A 40 -6.84 5.38 -0.93
N VAL A 41 -8.11 5.67 -1.17
CA VAL A 41 -8.52 6.51 -2.30
C VAL A 41 -7.88 7.90 -2.27
N ASN A 42 -7.70 8.48 -1.07
CA ASN A 42 -7.00 9.75 -0.92
C ASN A 42 -5.57 9.66 -1.45
N LYS A 43 -4.91 8.52 -1.21
CA LYS A 43 -3.56 8.29 -1.73
C LYS A 43 -3.54 8.17 -3.24
N LEU A 44 -4.52 7.48 -3.81
CA LEU A 44 -4.67 7.35 -5.26
C LEU A 44 -4.89 8.72 -5.91
N VAL A 45 -5.80 9.52 -5.35
CA VAL A 45 -6.06 10.90 -5.81
C VAL A 45 -4.80 11.77 -5.71
N GLU A 46 -4.05 11.69 -4.61
CA GLU A 46 -2.77 12.41 -4.47
C GLU A 46 -1.78 12.03 -5.58
N ILE A 47 -1.63 10.74 -5.88
CA ILE A 47 -0.71 10.23 -6.92
C ILE A 47 -1.14 10.72 -8.31
N VAL A 48 -2.44 10.65 -8.62
CA VAL A 48 -3.00 11.11 -9.91
C VAL A 48 -2.86 12.62 -10.07
N SER A 49 -3.26 13.38 -9.04
CA SER A 49 -3.20 14.85 -9.07
C SER A 49 -1.76 15.38 -9.20
N ASN A 50 -0.77 14.62 -8.71
CA ASN A 50 0.64 14.96 -8.85
C ASN A 50 1.24 14.51 -10.21
N GLY A 51 0.43 13.92 -11.10
CA GLY A 51 0.86 13.42 -12.40
C GLY A 51 1.90 12.30 -12.31
N VAL A 52 1.88 11.52 -11.22
CA VAL A 52 2.82 10.41 -11.01
C VAL A 52 2.35 9.16 -11.75
N LEU A 53 1.04 8.91 -11.76
CA LEU A 53 0.43 7.74 -12.38
C LEU A 53 -1.00 8.06 -12.79
N ASP A 54 -1.44 7.54 -13.94
CA ASP A 54 -2.84 7.60 -14.35
C ASP A 54 -3.69 6.55 -13.64
N VAL A 55 -5.01 6.77 -13.64
CA VAL A 55 -5.96 5.90 -12.91
C VAL A 55 -5.86 4.44 -13.36
N GLU A 56 -5.82 4.18 -14.67
CA GLU A 56 -5.78 2.81 -15.22
C GLU A 56 -4.48 2.08 -14.88
N ALA A 57 -3.36 2.80 -14.78
CA ALA A 57 -2.05 2.22 -14.48
C ALA A 57 -1.99 1.61 -13.07
N PHE A 58 -2.89 1.96 -12.14
CA PHE A 58 -2.92 1.33 -10.82
C PHE A 58 -3.21 -0.19 -10.87
N LEU A 59 -3.87 -0.69 -11.92
CA LEU A 59 -4.12 -2.12 -12.07
C LEU A 59 -2.95 -2.87 -12.73
N HIS A 60 -1.93 -2.15 -13.18
CA HIS A 60 -0.76 -2.70 -13.87
C HIS A 60 0.53 -2.60 -13.06
N ILE A 61 0.46 -2.11 -11.82
CA ILE A 61 1.57 -2.07 -10.88
C ILE A 61 2.02 -3.50 -10.54
N ASN A 62 3.22 -3.86 -11.00
CA ASN A 62 3.82 -5.17 -10.74
C ASN A 62 4.85 -5.14 -9.60
N SER A 63 5.18 -3.95 -9.08
CA SER A 63 6.00 -3.81 -7.89
C SER A 63 5.65 -2.58 -7.06
N ILE A 64 5.80 -2.68 -5.74
CA ILE A 64 5.70 -1.56 -4.81
C ILE A 64 7.02 -1.43 -4.05
N GLY A 65 7.67 -0.27 -4.18
CA GLY A 65 8.84 0.07 -3.39
C GLY A 65 8.43 0.71 -2.07
N LEU A 66 8.61 -0.01 -0.96
CA LEU A 66 8.34 0.51 0.38
C LEU A 66 9.54 1.34 0.86
N ILE A 67 9.36 2.64 0.97
CA ILE A 67 10.39 3.54 1.50
C ILE A 67 10.40 3.41 3.03
N THR A 68 11.42 2.75 3.57
CA THR A 68 11.51 2.37 5.00
C THR A 68 12.28 3.38 5.85
N ARG A 69 13.22 4.12 5.24
CA ARG A 69 13.88 5.29 5.83
C ARG A 69 13.79 6.49 4.90
N THR A 70 13.29 7.60 5.44
CA THR A 70 13.26 8.89 4.75
C THR A 70 13.30 9.99 5.81
N LYS A 71 14.13 11.03 5.58
CA LYS A 71 14.12 12.27 6.38
C LYS A 71 12.85 13.12 6.12
N TYR A 72 12.08 12.77 5.09
CA TYR A 72 10.88 13.46 4.64
C TYR A 72 9.62 12.67 5.02
N LYS A 73 8.61 13.37 5.56
CA LYS A 73 7.32 12.80 5.99
C LYS A 73 6.36 12.49 4.82
N THR A 74 6.72 12.87 3.59
CA THR A 74 5.83 12.85 2.42
C THR A 74 6.56 12.24 1.22
N LEU A 75 5.79 11.67 0.29
CA LEU A 75 6.27 10.99 -0.93
C LEU A 75 7.45 11.71 -1.57
N VAL A 76 8.44 10.91 -1.97
CA VAL A 76 9.50 11.41 -2.81
C VAL A 76 9.21 10.95 -4.23
N LYS A 77 9.14 11.89 -5.17
CA LYS A 77 9.16 11.59 -6.61
C LYS A 77 10.49 10.88 -6.88
N VAL A 78 10.45 9.60 -7.24
CA VAL A 78 11.67 8.85 -7.53
C VAL A 78 11.81 8.73 -9.02
N GLN A 79 12.63 9.60 -9.61
CA GLN A 79 13.05 9.46 -11.00
C GLN A 79 14.27 8.51 -11.05
N PRO A 80 14.27 7.49 -11.91
CA PRO A 80 15.49 6.79 -12.28
C PRO A 80 16.50 7.78 -12.91
N PRO A 81 17.82 7.59 -12.71
CA PRO A 81 18.50 6.59 -11.89
C PRO A 81 18.68 7.13 -10.45
N PHE A 82 18.48 6.28 -9.45
CA PHE A 82 18.36 6.61 -8.02
C PHE A 82 19.67 7.14 -7.36
N SER A 83 20.19 8.30 -7.74
CA SER A 83 21.54 8.70 -7.35
C SER A 83 21.69 9.65 -6.15
N THR A 84 20.64 10.06 -5.43
CA THR A 84 20.80 11.11 -4.40
C THR A 84 19.96 11.02 -3.13
N ILE A 85 19.31 9.88 -2.84
CA ILE A 85 18.57 9.75 -1.57
C ILE A 85 18.93 8.44 -0.88
N ASP A 86 19.56 8.55 0.30
CA ASP A 86 19.72 7.47 1.27
C ASP A 86 18.35 6.97 1.72
N LYS A 87 17.74 6.10 0.90
CA LYS A 87 16.49 5.41 1.22
C LYS A 87 16.77 3.92 1.29
N ASP A 88 16.44 3.34 2.42
CA ASP A 88 16.25 1.91 2.52
C ASP A 88 14.90 1.59 1.86
N ILE A 89 14.92 1.02 0.65
CA ILE A 89 13.73 0.60 -0.09
C ILE A 89 13.61 -0.92 0.03
N VAL A 90 12.40 -1.40 0.36
CA VAL A 90 12.06 -2.82 0.24
C VAL A 90 11.15 -2.98 -0.97
N ASP A 91 11.64 -3.71 -1.97
CA ASP A 91 10.88 -4.01 -3.17
C ASP A 91 9.91 -5.17 -2.93
N VAL A 92 8.63 -4.89 -3.14
CA VAL A 92 7.55 -5.87 -3.01
C VAL A 92 7.04 -6.17 -4.42
N LYS A 93 7.06 -7.44 -4.82
CA LYS A 93 6.47 -7.92 -6.06
C LYS A 93 4.98 -8.13 -5.85
N ILE A 94 4.18 -7.67 -6.81
CA ILE A 94 2.73 -7.75 -6.76
C ILE A 94 2.25 -8.84 -7.70
N ASN A 95 1.34 -9.67 -7.19
CA ASN A 95 0.53 -10.56 -8.02
C ASN A 95 -0.51 -9.71 -8.76
N VAL A 96 -0.16 -9.27 -9.97
CA VAL A 96 -1.02 -8.41 -10.81
C VAL A 96 -2.33 -9.13 -11.12
N ALA A 97 -2.27 -10.41 -11.49
CA ALA A 97 -3.46 -11.18 -11.87
C ALA A 97 -4.47 -11.25 -10.72
N GLU A 98 -4.03 -11.60 -9.50
CA GLU A 98 -4.91 -11.65 -8.32
C GLU A 98 -5.44 -10.26 -7.94
N THR A 99 -4.58 -9.23 -8.01
CA THR A 99 -4.98 -7.84 -7.72
C THR A 99 -6.07 -7.37 -8.68
N SER A 100 -5.90 -7.59 -9.99
CA SER A 100 -6.89 -7.24 -11.01
C SER A 100 -8.17 -8.07 -10.86
N GLU A 101 -8.07 -9.38 -10.65
CA GLU A 101 -9.24 -10.25 -10.48
C GLU A 101 -10.10 -9.80 -9.28
N ILE A 102 -9.48 -9.59 -8.11
CA ILE A 102 -10.18 -9.15 -6.90
C ILE A 102 -10.73 -7.74 -7.06
N PHE A 103 -10.00 -6.87 -7.77
CA PHE A 103 -10.53 -5.57 -8.13
C PHE A 103 -11.83 -5.71 -8.93
N HIS A 104 -11.81 -6.43 -10.06
CA HIS A 104 -12.96 -6.55 -10.96
C HIS A 104 -14.16 -7.32 -10.39
N LYS A 105 -14.02 -8.06 -9.28
CA LYS A 105 -15.16 -8.64 -8.54
C LYS A 105 -16.16 -7.59 -8.03
N SER A 106 -15.74 -6.34 -7.89
CA SER A 106 -16.64 -5.23 -7.64
C SER A 106 -16.80 -4.40 -8.92
N SER A 107 -18.04 -4.05 -9.25
CA SER A 107 -18.40 -3.18 -10.40
C SER A 107 -18.06 -1.70 -10.19
N LYS A 108 -17.23 -1.37 -9.19
CA LYS A 108 -16.85 0.00 -8.84
C LYS A 108 -15.51 0.38 -9.46
N ASP A 109 -15.48 1.56 -10.07
CA ASP A 109 -14.27 2.19 -10.60
C ASP A 109 -13.25 2.48 -9.49
N ILE A 110 -11.98 2.65 -9.87
CA ILE A 110 -10.83 2.81 -8.95
C ILE A 110 -11.05 3.95 -7.94
N LEU A 111 -11.43 5.13 -8.43
CA LEU A 111 -11.61 6.32 -7.60
C LEU A 111 -12.94 6.32 -6.82
N SER A 112 -13.88 5.41 -7.15
CA SER A 112 -15.14 5.26 -6.42
C SER A 112 -15.03 4.31 -5.21
N ARG A 113 -13.90 3.61 -5.07
CA ARG A 113 -13.58 2.76 -3.92
C ARG A 113 -12.98 3.57 -2.79
N GLN A 114 -13.06 3.04 -1.58
CA GLN A 114 -12.33 3.63 -0.44
C GLN A 114 -10.84 3.29 -0.45
N TYR A 115 -10.46 2.19 -1.11
CA TYR A 115 -9.09 1.69 -1.18
C TYR A 115 -8.91 0.67 -2.32
N ILE A 116 -7.65 0.41 -2.67
CA ILE A 116 -7.20 -0.73 -3.47
C ILE A 116 -6.26 -1.59 -2.62
N ASP A 117 -6.41 -2.91 -2.73
CA ASP A 117 -5.50 -3.90 -2.15
C ASP A 117 -4.59 -4.44 -3.27
N TYR A 118 -3.28 -4.37 -3.06
CA TYR A 118 -2.26 -4.99 -3.88
C TYR A 118 -1.78 -6.26 -3.19
N TYR A 119 -1.95 -7.39 -3.84
CA TYR A 119 -1.62 -8.71 -3.29
C TYR A 119 -0.16 -9.03 -3.57
N VAL A 120 0.57 -9.44 -2.54
CA VAL A 120 2.00 -9.76 -2.65
C VAL A 120 2.17 -11.09 -3.37
N ASP A 121 3.17 -11.17 -4.24
CA ASP A 121 3.51 -12.41 -4.93
C ASP A 121 3.72 -13.57 -3.94
N SER A 122 3.13 -14.73 -4.26
CA SER A 122 3.09 -15.86 -3.33
C SER A 122 4.48 -16.44 -3.03
N GLY A 123 5.44 -16.29 -3.95
CA GLY A 123 6.83 -16.72 -3.79
C GLY A 123 7.68 -15.75 -2.97
N GLN A 124 7.18 -14.56 -2.64
CA GLN A 124 7.91 -13.60 -1.83
C GLN A 124 7.58 -13.74 -0.34
N GLN A 125 8.62 -13.80 0.49
CA GLN A 125 8.51 -13.83 1.93
C GLN A 125 9.12 -12.57 2.51
N ILE A 126 8.25 -11.66 2.99
CA ILE A 126 8.65 -10.45 3.71
C ILE A 126 7.99 -10.53 5.08
N SER A 127 8.78 -10.71 6.12
CA SER A 127 8.25 -10.77 7.48
C SER A 127 8.05 -9.38 8.06
N HIS A 128 7.29 -9.31 9.15
CA HIS A 128 7.14 -8.09 9.92
C HIS A 128 8.47 -7.62 10.55
N HIS A 129 9.41 -8.54 10.78
CA HIS A 129 10.73 -8.22 11.31
C HIS A 129 11.60 -7.51 10.28
N ASP A 130 11.54 -7.93 9.02
CA ASP A 130 12.27 -7.28 7.91
C ASP A 130 11.82 -5.82 7.70
N LEU A 131 10.61 -5.50 8.16
CA LEU A 131 10.00 -4.17 8.10
C LEU A 131 9.88 -3.52 9.49
N TYR A 132 10.67 -3.91 10.49
CA TYR A 132 10.47 -3.58 11.93
C TYR A 132 10.07 -2.12 12.22
N ASN A 133 10.77 -1.14 11.66
CA ASN A 133 10.45 0.28 11.89
C ASN A 133 9.12 0.72 11.26
N LEU A 134 8.75 0.14 10.11
CA LEU A 134 7.48 0.39 9.44
C LEU A 134 6.33 -0.35 10.11
N SER A 135 6.60 -1.54 10.62
CA SER A 135 5.60 -2.39 11.22
C SER A 135 5.14 -1.86 12.58
N VAL A 136 6.04 -1.26 13.38
CA VAL A 136 5.70 -0.49 14.58
C VAL A 136 4.77 0.70 14.25
N LYS A 137 5.12 1.51 13.23
CA LYS A 137 4.28 2.65 12.80
C LYS A 137 2.92 2.20 12.26
N ASN A 138 2.89 1.13 11.47
CA ASN A 138 1.67 0.54 10.93
C ASN A 138 0.75 0.02 12.05
N GLN A 139 1.32 -0.65 13.07
CA GLN A 139 0.55 -1.14 14.22
C GLN A 139 -0.10 0.01 15.00
N PHE A 140 0.62 1.11 15.23
CA PHE A 140 0.06 2.31 15.88
C PHE A 140 -1.18 2.84 15.13
N VAL A 141 -1.09 2.96 13.80
CA VAL A 141 -2.22 3.41 12.95
C VAL A 141 -3.40 2.43 13.02
N VAL A 142 -3.12 1.12 12.94
CA VAL A 142 -4.16 0.08 13.04
C VAL A 142 -4.90 0.15 14.38
N ASP A 143 -4.16 0.31 15.47
CA ASP A 143 -4.72 0.38 16.82
C ASP A 143 -5.54 1.66 17.02
N GLU A 144 -5.09 2.79 16.46
CA GLU A 144 -5.84 4.04 16.48
C GLU A 144 -7.19 3.91 15.75
N ILE A 145 -7.22 3.28 14.58
CA ILE A 145 -8.47 3.02 13.84
C ILE A 145 -9.41 2.14 14.67
N LYS A 146 -8.90 1.07 15.29
CA LYS A 146 -9.71 0.18 16.14
C LYS A 146 -10.30 0.94 17.33
N ARG A 147 -9.52 1.79 18.00
CA ARG A 147 -9.99 2.62 19.12
C ARG A 147 -11.10 3.58 18.69
N ARG A 148 -10.94 4.27 17.55
CA ARG A 148 -11.97 5.18 17.03
C ARG A 148 -13.28 4.43 16.71
N LYS A 149 -13.21 3.28 16.03
CA LYS A 149 -14.39 2.45 15.75
C LYS A 149 -15.11 1.99 17.02
N LYS A 150 -14.36 1.63 18.07
CA LYS A 150 -14.94 1.25 19.37
C LYS A 150 -15.70 2.42 20.00
N ASN A 151 -15.11 3.62 20.00
CA ASN A 151 -15.70 4.82 20.57
C ASN A 151 -16.96 5.31 19.80
N ASP A 152 -16.94 5.22 18.47
CA ASP A 152 -18.11 5.57 17.65
C ASP A 152 -19.29 4.62 17.93
N SER A 153 -19.00 3.32 18.08
CA SER A 153 -19.99 2.29 18.39
C SER A 153 -20.63 2.48 19.77
N THR A 154 -19.86 2.81 20.80
CA THR A 154 -20.40 3.13 22.13
C THR A 154 -21.19 4.44 22.16
N SER A 155 -20.80 5.44 21.36
CA SER A 155 -21.56 6.70 21.28
C SER A 155 -22.92 6.54 20.62
N THR A 156 -23.03 5.63 19.64
CA THR A 156 -24.28 5.36 18.91
C THR A 156 -25.27 4.58 19.79
N ILE A 157 -24.78 3.62 20.59
CA ILE A 157 -25.61 2.88 21.56
C ILE A 157 -26.11 3.81 22.67
N ALA A 158 -25.30 4.78 23.13
CA ALA A 158 -25.70 5.74 24.15
C ALA A 158 -26.76 6.74 23.67
N ARG A 159 -26.78 7.09 22.37
CA ARG A 159 -27.79 7.98 21.78
C ARG A 159 -29.14 7.29 21.54
N ASN A 160 -29.16 5.99 21.26
CA ASN A 160 -30.39 5.23 21.04
C ASN A 160 -31.09 4.77 22.33
N LYS A 161 -30.54 5.10 23.50
CA LYS A 161 -31.11 4.78 24.83
C LYS A 161 -31.70 6.00 25.56
N LYS A 162 -31.88 7.12 24.86
CA LYS A 162 -32.64 8.30 25.31
C LYS A 162 -33.86 8.47 24.43
#